data_AF-A0A2E5C8F5-F1
#
_entry.id   AF-A0A2E5C8F5-F1
#
_cell.length_a   1.000
_cell.length_b   1.000
_cell.length_c   1.000
_cell.angle_alpha   90.00
_cell.angle_beta   90.00
_cell.angle_gamma   90.00
#
_symmetry.space_group_name_H-M   'P 1'
#
loop_
_entity.id
_entity.type
_entity.pdbx_description
1 polymer ?
#
loop_
_entity_poly.entity_id
_entity_poly.type
_entity_poly.pdbx_seq_one_letter_code
_entity_poly.pdbx_strand_id
1 'polypeptide(L)'
;MTSSNPLSLDFLINKPEAAARVLQSLEDQEAALYLQEVPVRIVAPVLQEMQVWPASRILDQLSLEQNAAIFARLPYQTVAALLRLQQRTRRTELLAVLPAKLSRSLSVSLIYQENTVGAWMDMSTPGFYPELTVGDCLALLKKSADSFGTSLVIINQSHQVIGMVGLDKLLASPDEQILGQLVDSAQQPLAAEMSIQMAVNLSDWHCYPVLPVRNSSGVYLGTVTRSVLRTALEKTPSANVSLGDSLLSHLARAMIVTATGMVQMAPGSHASWLADKGGSYHDD
;
A
#
# COMPACT_ATOMS: atom_id res chain seq x y z
N MET A 1 37.10 -4.23 -9.44
CA MET A 1 36.73 -5.20 -8.38
C MET A 1 37.02 -4.59 -7.02
N THR A 2 36.25 -3.57 -6.65
CA THR A 2 36.31 -2.99 -5.31
C THR A 2 35.42 -3.84 -4.43
N SER A 3 36.03 -4.78 -3.71
CA SER A 3 35.34 -5.58 -2.70
C SER A 3 34.53 -4.66 -1.79
N SER A 4 33.21 -4.87 -1.72
CA SER A 4 32.34 -4.14 -0.79
C SER A 4 32.99 -4.16 0.59
N ASN A 5 33.28 -2.97 1.13
CA ASN A 5 33.99 -2.82 2.38
C ASN A 5 33.23 -3.62 3.47
N PRO A 6 33.89 -4.51 4.25
CA PRO A 6 33.19 -5.31 5.26
C PRO A 6 32.40 -4.44 6.25
N LEU A 7 32.86 -3.22 6.53
CA LEU A 7 32.14 -2.26 7.38
C LEU A 7 30.84 -1.76 6.73
N SER A 8 30.83 -1.58 5.40
CA SER A 8 29.64 -1.10 4.69
C SER A 8 28.57 -2.19 4.55
N LEU A 9 28.99 -3.46 4.41
CA LEU A 9 28.08 -4.60 4.46
C LEU A 9 27.51 -4.80 5.87
N ASP A 10 28.34 -4.71 6.91
CA ASP A 10 27.89 -4.83 8.30
C ASP A 10 26.89 -3.72 8.67
N PHE A 11 27.11 -2.51 8.17
CA PHE A 11 26.16 -1.40 8.32
C PHE A 11 24.78 -1.69 7.68
N LEU A 12 24.75 -2.23 6.47
CA LEU A 12 23.49 -2.61 5.81
C LEU A 12 22.73 -3.72 6.57
N ILE A 13 23.46 -4.69 7.12
CA ILE A 13 22.89 -5.82 7.85
C ILE A 13 22.32 -5.36 9.20
N ASN A 14 23.10 -4.60 9.97
CA ASN A 14 22.78 -4.27 11.35
C ASN A 14 21.90 -3.02 11.48
N LYS A 15 21.90 -2.14 10.48
CA LYS A 15 21.15 -0.87 10.49
C LYS A 15 20.45 -0.59 9.15
N PRO A 16 19.52 -1.45 8.71
CA PRO A 16 18.88 -1.33 7.40
C PRO A 16 18.13 0.01 7.22
N GLU A 17 17.46 0.50 8.26
CA GLU A 17 16.75 1.78 8.23
C GLU A 17 17.70 2.97 8.04
N ALA A 18 18.83 2.98 8.77
CA ALA A 18 19.84 4.04 8.62
C ALA A 18 20.51 3.97 7.24
N ALA A 19 20.79 2.76 6.76
CA ALA A 19 21.35 2.56 5.43
C ALA A 19 20.38 2.97 4.32
N ALA A 20 19.09 2.69 4.48
CA ALA A 20 18.04 3.17 3.59
C ALA A 20 18.06 4.71 3.51
N ARG A 21 18.14 5.42 4.63
CA ARG A 21 18.22 6.90 4.63
C ARG A 21 19.46 7.41 3.88
N VAL A 22 20.62 6.79 4.08
CA VAL A 22 21.85 7.19 3.39
C VAL A 22 21.72 6.94 1.89
N LEU A 23 21.33 5.75 1.46
CA LEU A 23 21.21 5.41 0.05
C LEU A 23 20.17 6.26 -0.68
N GLN A 24 19.08 6.65 0.00
CA GLN A 24 18.07 7.56 -0.56
C GLN A 24 18.57 9.00 -0.73
N SER A 25 19.65 9.39 -0.05
CA SER A 25 20.27 10.72 -0.20
C SER A 25 21.31 10.79 -1.31
N LEU A 26 21.74 9.64 -1.84
CA LEU A 26 22.66 9.55 -2.97
C LEU A 26 21.92 9.76 -4.29
N GLU A 27 22.67 10.00 -5.36
CA GLU A 27 22.10 9.92 -6.70
C GLU A 27 21.68 8.48 -7.02
N ASP A 28 20.54 8.32 -7.73
CA ASP A 28 19.97 6.99 -8.00
C ASP A 28 20.99 6.02 -8.63
N GLN A 29 21.83 6.54 -9.54
CA GLN A 29 22.85 5.77 -10.24
C GLN A 29 23.95 5.29 -9.29
N GLU A 30 24.40 6.15 -8.37
CA GLU A 30 25.44 5.80 -7.39
C GLU A 30 24.93 4.75 -6.40
N ALA A 31 23.71 4.93 -5.90
CA ALA A 31 23.06 3.96 -5.02
C ALA A 31 22.90 2.60 -5.72
N ALA A 32 22.48 2.60 -7.00
CA ALA A 32 22.31 1.38 -7.77
C ALA A 32 23.65 0.67 -8.03
N LEU A 33 24.70 1.39 -8.44
CA LEU A 33 26.03 0.84 -8.64
C LEU A 33 26.57 0.18 -7.37
N TYR A 34 26.34 0.80 -6.21
CA TYR A 34 26.71 0.20 -4.94
C TYR A 34 25.91 -1.09 -4.65
N LEU A 35 24.59 -1.06 -4.86
CA LEU A 35 23.71 -2.21 -4.59
C LEU A 35 23.90 -3.38 -5.57
N GLN A 36 24.47 -3.17 -6.75
CA GLN A 36 24.83 -4.24 -7.71
C GLN A 36 25.81 -5.26 -7.11
N GLU A 37 26.73 -4.80 -6.27
CA GLU A 37 27.75 -5.66 -5.65
C GLU A 37 27.27 -6.27 -4.31
N VAL A 38 26.12 -5.83 -3.79
CA VAL A 38 25.60 -6.29 -2.50
C VAL A 38 24.69 -7.51 -2.70
N PRO A 39 24.87 -8.59 -1.92
CA PRO A 39 23.97 -9.74 -1.97
C PRO A 39 22.51 -9.36 -1.74
N VAL A 40 21.63 -9.87 -2.61
CA VAL A 40 20.18 -9.57 -2.60
C VAL A 40 19.52 -9.79 -1.23
N ARG A 41 20.00 -10.76 -0.45
CA ARG A 41 19.53 -11.02 0.93
C ARG A 41 19.73 -9.85 1.90
N ILE A 42 20.70 -8.98 1.61
CA ILE A 42 21.02 -7.77 2.38
C ILE A 42 20.31 -6.56 1.76
N VAL A 43 20.24 -6.49 0.43
CA VAL A 43 19.55 -5.41 -0.30
C VAL A 43 18.06 -5.36 0.04
N ALA A 44 17.38 -6.50 0.08
CA ALA A 44 15.93 -6.55 0.28
C ALA A 44 15.45 -5.91 1.59
N PRO A 45 16.02 -6.24 2.78
CA PRO A 45 15.68 -5.53 4.02
C PRO A 45 15.91 -4.02 3.94
N VAL A 46 16.98 -3.57 3.30
CA VAL A 46 17.28 -2.13 3.17
C VAL A 46 16.28 -1.44 2.26
N LEU A 47 15.93 -2.03 1.11
CA LEU A 47 14.89 -1.50 0.21
C LEU A 47 13.51 -1.48 0.86
N GLN A 48 13.21 -2.43 1.75
CA GLN A 48 11.94 -2.46 2.47
C GLN A 48 11.77 -1.25 3.39
N GLU A 49 12.88 -0.74 3.95
CA GLU A 49 12.90 0.45 4.81
C GLU A 49 12.99 1.77 4.02
N MET A 50 13.17 1.71 2.70
CA MET A 50 13.15 2.89 1.84
C MET A 50 11.72 3.36 1.57
N GLN A 51 11.60 4.66 1.30
CA GLN A 51 10.42 5.22 0.68
C GLN A 51 10.27 4.66 -0.74
N VAL A 52 9.04 4.37 -1.14
CA VAL A 52 8.72 3.67 -2.40
C VAL A 52 9.23 4.46 -3.61
N TRP A 53 9.16 5.80 -3.56
CA TRP A 53 9.55 6.67 -4.67
C TRP A 53 11.06 6.64 -4.97
N PRO A 54 11.97 6.93 -4.01
CA PRO A 54 13.41 6.72 -4.20
C PRO A 54 13.77 5.28 -4.57
N ALA A 55 13.18 4.29 -3.90
CA ALA A 55 13.45 2.88 -4.18
C ALA A 55 13.13 2.51 -5.64
N SER A 56 12.00 2.99 -6.17
CA SER A 56 11.64 2.79 -7.58
C SER A 56 12.68 3.35 -8.54
N ARG A 57 13.21 4.54 -8.28
CA ARG A 57 14.23 5.17 -9.15
C ARG A 57 15.57 4.45 -9.10
N ILE A 58 15.95 3.92 -7.93
CA ILE A 58 17.16 3.10 -7.80
C ILE A 58 16.98 1.78 -8.57
N LEU A 59 15.83 1.12 -8.43
CA LEU A 59 15.50 -0.09 -9.20
C LEU A 59 15.48 0.18 -10.71
N ASP A 60 15.18 1.41 -11.13
CA ASP A 60 15.25 1.80 -12.53
C ASP A 60 16.67 1.77 -13.11
N GLN A 61 17.70 1.79 -12.27
CA GLN A 61 19.10 1.70 -12.71
C GLN A 61 19.67 0.27 -12.60
N LEU A 62 18.90 -0.69 -12.05
CA LEU A 62 19.29 -2.09 -11.92
C LEU A 62 18.77 -2.94 -13.09
N SER A 63 19.44 -4.07 -13.33
CA SER A 63 19.02 -5.04 -14.34
C SER A 63 17.70 -5.73 -13.95
N LEU A 64 16.99 -6.27 -14.94
CA LEU A 64 15.73 -6.98 -14.72
C LEU A 64 15.93 -8.22 -13.83
N GLU A 65 17.03 -8.94 -14.00
CA GLU A 65 17.38 -10.15 -13.25
C GLU A 65 17.64 -9.83 -11.78
N GLN A 66 18.37 -8.74 -11.52
CA GLN A 66 18.64 -8.32 -10.14
C GLN A 66 17.35 -7.84 -9.46
N ASN A 67 16.53 -7.06 -10.17
CA ASN A 67 15.22 -6.64 -9.67
C ASN A 67 14.31 -7.85 -9.36
N ALA A 68 14.28 -8.85 -10.25
CA ALA A 68 13.52 -10.07 -10.02
C ALA A 68 14.01 -10.83 -8.78
N ALA A 69 15.33 -10.93 -8.58
CA ALA A 69 15.91 -11.54 -7.39
C ALA A 69 15.56 -10.77 -6.11
N ILE A 70 15.61 -9.44 -6.15
CA ILE A 70 15.20 -8.56 -5.04
C ILE A 70 13.73 -8.76 -4.70
N PHE A 71 12.85 -8.70 -5.71
CA PHE A 71 11.41 -8.85 -5.54
C PHE A 71 11.03 -10.22 -4.96
N ALA A 72 11.76 -11.28 -5.30
CA ALA A 72 11.54 -12.60 -4.70
C ALA A 72 11.82 -12.67 -3.19
N ARG A 73 12.51 -11.66 -2.62
CA ARG A 73 12.82 -11.57 -1.19
C ARG A 73 12.04 -10.48 -0.45
N LEU A 74 11.39 -9.58 -1.18
CA LEU A 74 10.61 -8.51 -0.58
C LEU A 74 9.19 -8.98 -0.24
N PRO A 75 8.55 -8.38 0.78
CA PRO A 75 7.13 -8.58 1.01
C PRO A 75 6.34 -8.19 -0.22
N TYR A 76 5.29 -8.96 -0.49
CA TYR A 76 4.39 -8.75 -1.62
C TYR A 76 3.89 -7.31 -1.73
N GLN A 77 3.51 -6.68 -0.61
CA GLN A 77 2.99 -5.32 -0.61
C GLN A 77 4.03 -4.30 -1.10
N THR A 78 5.29 -4.49 -0.70
CA THR A 78 6.40 -3.63 -1.14
C THR A 78 6.64 -3.78 -2.63
N VAL A 79 6.68 -5.01 -3.14
CA VAL A 79 6.86 -5.26 -4.58
C VAL A 79 5.72 -4.64 -5.40
N ALA A 80 4.47 -4.83 -4.95
CA ALA A 80 3.30 -4.27 -5.62
C ALA A 80 3.36 -2.73 -5.66
N ALA A 81 3.75 -2.08 -4.56
CA ALA A 81 3.91 -0.63 -4.50
C ALA A 81 5.01 -0.13 -5.47
N LEU A 82 6.16 -0.81 -5.50
CA LEU A 82 7.25 -0.48 -6.43
C LEU A 82 6.81 -0.63 -7.89
N LEU A 83 6.15 -1.74 -8.25
CA LEU A 83 5.64 -1.99 -9.60
C LEU A 83 4.57 -0.97 -10.04
N ARG A 84 3.81 -0.35 -9.11
CA ARG A 84 2.84 0.70 -9.47
C ARG A 84 3.52 1.98 -9.96
N LEU A 85 4.74 2.27 -9.49
CA LEU A 85 5.52 3.43 -9.93
C LEU A 85 6.30 3.19 -11.24
N GLN A 86 6.44 1.93 -11.63
CA GLN A 86 7.16 1.54 -12.84
C GLN A 86 6.39 1.89 -14.11
N GLN A 87 7.10 2.31 -15.15
CA GLN A 87 6.53 2.51 -16.48
C GLN A 87 5.93 1.20 -17.01
N ARG A 88 4.83 1.30 -17.77
CA ARG A 88 4.05 0.12 -18.22
C ARG A 88 4.90 -0.93 -18.94
N THR A 89 5.81 -0.51 -19.82
CA THR A 89 6.70 -1.40 -20.57
C THR A 89 7.62 -2.17 -19.62
N ARG A 90 8.36 -1.44 -18.78
CA ARG A 90 9.30 -2.02 -17.82
C ARG A 90 8.62 -2.91 -16.79
N ARG A 91 7.43 -2.53 -16.32
CA ARG A 91 6.62 -3.35 -15.42
C ARG A 91 6.28 -4.70 -16.05
N THR A 92 5.97 -4.71 -17.35
CA THR A 92 5.65 -5.94 -18.08
C THR A 92 6.90 -6.83 -18.20
N GLU A 93 8.06 -6.24 -18.49
CA GLU A 93 9.34 -6.95 -18.53
C GLU A 93 9.72 -7.55 -17.16
N LEU A 94 9.58 -6.78 -16.09
CA LEU A 94 9.81 -7.25 -14.72
C LEU A 94 8.89 -8.42 -14.36
N LEU A 95 7.59 -8.31 -14.65
CA LEU A 95 6.63 -9.40 -14.42
C LEU A 95 6.96 -10.66 -15.23
N ALA A 96 7.57 -10.53 -16.41
CA ALA A 96 7.96 -11.67 -17.25
C ALA A 96 9.16 -12.45 -16.69
N VAL A 97 10.07 -11.79 -15.96
CA VAL A 97 11.27 -12.42 -15.37
C VAL A 97 10.99 -13.00 -13.97
N LEU A 98 9.91 -12.58 -13.31
CA LEU A 98 9.52 -13.10 -12.00
C LEU A 98 9.06 -14.57 -12.06
N PRO A 99 9.21 -15.33 -10.94
CA PRO A 99 8.61 -16.65 -10.81
C PRO A 99 7.11 -16.61 -11.11
N ALA A 100 6.60 -17.57 -11.90
CA ALA A 100 5.23 -17.54 -12.43
C ALA A 100 4.14 -17.35 -11.35
N LYS A 101 4.29 -18.00 -10.17
CA LYS A 101 3.36 -17.86 -9.03
C LYS A 101 3.31 -16.41 -8.53
N LEU A 102 4.47 -15.78 -8.36
CA LEU A 102 4.59 -14.40 -7.87
C LEU A 102 4.09 -13.39 -8.93
N SER A 103 4.51 -13.57 -10.19
CA SER A 103 4.08 -12.74 -11.32
C SER A 103 2.56 -12.73 -11.50
N ARG A 104 1.91 -13.91 -11.45
CA ARG A 104 0.46 -14.03 -11.55
C ARG A 104 -0.26 -13.29 -10.41
N SER A 105 0.21 -13.46 -9.19
CA SER A 105 -0.40 -12.83 -8.01
C SER A 105 -0.29 -11.30 -8.09
N LEU A 106 0.91 -10.78 -8.39
CA LEU A 106 1.16 -9.35 -8.54
C LEU A 106 0.34 -8.76 -9.70
N SER A 107 0.24 -9.46 -10.83
CA SER A 107 -0.53 -9.01 -11.99
C SER A 107 -2.01 -8.79 -11.63
N VAL A 108 -2.58 -9.65 -10.79
CA VAL A 108 -3.97 -9.50 -10.32
C VAL A 108 -4.11 -8.34 -9.33
N SER A 109 -3.22 -8.19 -8.34
CA SER A 109 -3.28 -7.05 -7.41
C SER A 109 -3.11 -5.70 -8.10
N LEU A 110 -2.30 -5.63 -9.15
CA LEU A 110 -2.09 -4.41 -9.92
C LEU A 110 -3.31 -3.96 -10.74
N ILE A 111 -4.34 -4.81 -10.88
CA ILE A 111 -5.65 -4.43 -11.45
C ILE A 111 -6.42 -3.56 -10.45
N TYR A 112 -6.26 -3.81 -9.15
CA TYR A 112 -6.99 -3.15 -8.09
C TYR A 112 -6.32 -1.83 -7.70
N GLN A 113 -7.16 -0.83 -7.40
CA GLN A 113 -6.72 0.47 -6.91
C GLN A 113 -6.04 0.31 -5.54
N GLU A 114 -4.99 1.09 -5.28
CA GLU A 114 -4.17 0.93 -4.07
C GLU A 114 -4.96 1.11 -2.77
N ASN A 115 -6.05 1.87 -2.78
CA ASN A 115 -6.92 2.10 -1.64
C ASN A 115 -8.02 1.02 -1.45
N THR A 116 -7.93 -0.13 -2.13
CA THR A 116 -8.91 -1.22 -2.07
C THR A 116 -8.34 -2.50 -1.46
N VAL A 117 -9.21 -3.37 -0.93
CA VAL A 117 -8.81 -4.64 -0.31
C VAL A 117 -8.02 -5.53 -1.27
N GLY A 118 -8.40 -5.58 -2.54
CA GLY A 118 -7.76 -6.40 -3.57
C GLY A 118 -6.31 -6.00 -3.87
N ALA A 119 -5.92 -4.76 -3.60
CA ALA A 119 -4.53 -4.35 -3.75
C ALA A 119 -3.61 -4.93 -2.65
N TRP A 120 -4.18 -5.29 -1.50
CA TRP A 120 -3.46 -5.71 -0.29
C TRP A 120 -3.66 -7.18 0.10
N MET A 121 -4.51 -7.91 -0.63
CA MET A 121 -4.74 -9.33 -0.38
C MET A 121 -3.51 -10.19 -0.71
N ASP A 122 -3.37 -11.28 0.04
CA ASP A 122 -2.44 -12.36 -0.22
C ASP A 122 -3.14 -13.49 -0.99
N MET A 123 -2.66 -13.75 -2.21
CA MET A 123 -3.20 -14.79 -3.10
C MET A 123 -2.45 -16.13 -2.95
N SER A 124 -1.50 -16.23 -2.03
CA SER A 124 -0.77 -17.47 -1.77
C SER A 124 -1.59 -18.48 -0.97
N THR A 125 -2.66 -18.05 -0.31
CA THR A 125 -3.51 -18.89 0.54
C THR A 125 -4.47 -19.75 -0.31
N PRO A 126 -4.30 -21.09 -0.35
CA PRO A 126 -5.20 -21.95 -1.11
C PRO A 126 -6.56 -22.07 -0.42
N GLY A 127 -7.60 -22.29 -1.24
CA GLY A 127 -8.91 -22.73 -0.76
C GLY A 127 -9.01 -24.25 -0.73
N PHE A 128 -9.79 -24.79 0.20
CA PHE A 128 -10.04 -26.23 0.36
C PHE A 128 -11.49 -26.57 0.07
N TYR A 129 -11.72 -27.77 -0.44
CA TYR A 129 -13.08 -28.26 -0.72
C TYR A 129 -13.71 -28.85 0.55
N PRO A 130 -15.03 -28.65 0.76
CA PRO A 130 -15.72 -29.14 1.96
C PRO A 130 -15.76 -30.66 2.06
N GLU A 131 -15.62 -31.39 0.96
CA GLU A 131 -15.67 -32.85 0.91
C GLU A 131 -14.39 -33.52 1.43
N LEU A 132 -13.31 -32.76 1.62
CA LEU A 132 -12.07 -33.29 2.19
C LEU A 132 -12.26 -33.70 3.65
N THR A 133 -11.56 -34.75 4.05
CA THR A 133 -11.45 -35.13 5.47
C THR A 133 -10.45 -34.23 6.19
N VAL A 134 -10.55 -34.13 7.51
CA VAL A 134 -9.59 -33.42 8.35
C VAL A 134 -8.18 -34.00 8.17
N GLY A 135 -8.05 -35.33 8.16
CA GLY A 135 -6.78 -36.02 7.97
C GLY A 135 -6.14 -35.70 6.61
N ASP A 136 -6.91 -35.73 5.53
CA ASP A 136 -6.43 -35.37 4.19
C ASP A 136 -6.03 -33.90 4.11
N CYS A 137 -6.80 -33.01 4.72
CA CYS A 137 -6.49 -31.60 4.79
C CYS A 137 -5.16 -31.37 5.52
N LEU A 138 -4.99 -31.94 6.71
CA LEU A 138 -3.74 -31.85 7.48
C LEU A 138 -2.55 -32.44 6.71
N ALA A 139 -2.76 -33.52 5.96
CA ALA A 139 -1.72 -34.10 5.10
C ALA A 139 -1.32 -33.17 3.95
N LEU A 140 -2.27 -32.46 3.34
CA LEU A 140 -2.00 -31.43 2.34
C LEU A 140 -1.25 -30.24 2.93
N LEU A 141 -1.65 -29.78 4.12
CA LEU A 141 -0.95 -28.70 4.83
C LEU A 141 0.51 -29.09 5.11
N LYS A 142 0.77 -30.31 5.59
CA LYS A 142 2.12 -30.81 5.86
C LYS A 142 3.01 -30.90 4.61
N LYS A 143 2.44 -31.05 3.41
CA LYS A 143 3.18 -31.13 2.14
C LYS A 143 3.57 -29.76 1.60
N SER A 144 2.87 -28.70 1.99
CA SER A 144 3.17 -27.35 1.54
C SER A 144 4.35 -26.78 2.31
N ALA A 145 5.29 -26.17 1.60
CA ALA A 145 6.40 -25.42 2.19
C ALA A 145 5.96 -24.03 2.70
N ASP A 146 4.78 -23.57 2.30
CA ASP A 146 4.25 -22.25 2.67
C ASP A 146 3.56 -22.32 4.04
N SER A 147 3.76 -21.29 4.88
CA SER A 147 3.09 -21.18 6.17
C SER A 147 1.60 -20.90 5.98
N PHE A 148 0.75 -21.72 6.56
CA PHE A 148 -0.68 -21.43 6.63
C PHE A 148 -0.97 -20.50 7.79
N GLY A 149 -1.91 -19.58 7.59
CA GLY A 149 -2.42 -18.73 8.66
C GLY A 149 -3.18 -19.54 9.73
N THR A 150 -3.86 -18.82 10.62
CA THR A 150 -4.64 -19.42 11.72
C THR A 150 -5.96 -20.06 11.27
N SER A 151 -6.31 -19.94 9.99
CA SER A 151 -7.60 -20.36 9.47
C SER A 151 -7.51 -20.72 7.98
N LEU A 152 -8.36 -21.64 7.55
CA LEU A 152 -8.45 -22.14 6.18
C LEU A 152 -9.72 -21.63 5.52
N VAL A 153 -9.62 -21.26 4.25
CA VAL A 153 -10.78 -20.86 3.45
C VAL A 153 -11.38 -22.10 2.80
N ILE A 154 -12.68 -22.29 2.95
CA ILE A 154 -13.40 -23.38 2.31
C ILE A 154 -14.19 -22.83 1.12
N ILE A 155 -14.03 -23.48 -0.03
CA ILE A 155 -14.62 -23.08 -1.31
C ILE A 155 -15.44 -24.21 -1.93
N ASN A 156 -16.48 -23.85 -2.68
CA ASN A 156 -17.26 -24.81 -3.46
C ASN A 156 -16.62 -25.10 -4.85
N GLN A 157 -17.25 -25.98 -5.63
CA GLN A 157 -16.81 -26.34 -6.99
C GLN A 157 -16.79 -25.14 -7.96
N SER A 158 -17.56 -24.09 -7.69
CA SER A 158 -17.56 -22.83 -8.45
C SER A 158 -16.49 -21.83 -7.96
N HIS A 159 -15.56 -22.26 -7.10
CA HIS A 159 -14.53 -21.43 -6.47
C HIS A 159 -15.07 -20.25 -5.64
N GLN A 160 -16.28 -20.38 -5.10
CA GLN A 160 -16.87 -19.38 -4.21
C GLN A 160 -16.64 -19.77 -2.75
N VAL A 161 -16.40 -18.76 -1.90
CA VAL A 161 -16.20 -18.96 -0.46
C VAL A 161 -17.51 -19.38 0.18
N ILE A 162 -17.50 -20.52 0.87
CA ILE A 162 -18.64 -21.01 1.67
C ILE A 162 -18.45 -20.77 3.17
N GLY A 163 -17.21 -20.57 3.60
CA GLY A 163 -16.87 -20.20 4.97
C GLY A 163 -15.41 -20.48 5.29
N MET A 164 -15.09 -20.50 6.58
CA MET A 164 -13.73 -20.72 7.07
C MET A 164 -13.68 -21.78 8.16
N VAL A 165 -12.51 -22.40 8.32
CA VAL A 165 -12.24 -23.37 9.40
C VAL A 165 -11.01 -22.91 10.16
N GLY A 166 -11.15 -22.69 11.46
CA GLY A 166 -10.02 -22.39 12.35
C GLY A 166 -9.06 -23.59 12.47
N LEU A 167 -7.76 -23.31 12.50
CA LEU A 167 -6.74 -24.36 12.64
C LEU A 167 -6.84 -25.06 14.00
N ASP A 168 -7.23 -24.34 15.05
CA ASP A 168 -7.53 -24.86 16.37
C ASP A 168 -8.65 -25.93 16.34
N LYS A 169 -9.76 -25.63 15.67
CA LYS A 169 -10.88 -26.56 15.47
C LYS A 169 -10.46 -27.75 14.62
N LEU A 170 -9.69 -27.51 13.56
CA LEU A 170 -9.18 -28.57 12.68
C LEU A 170 -8.29 -29.58 13.45
N LEU A 171 -7.38 -29.09 14.28
CA LEU A 171 -6.46 -29.93 15.06
C LEU A 171 -7.16 -30.69 16.20
N ALA A 172 -8.29 -30.19 16.69
CA ALA A 172 -9.09 -30.84 17.73
C ALA A 172 -10.08 -31.88 17.18
N SER A 173 -10.29 -31.92 15.86
CA SER A 173 -11.25 -32.80 15.21
C SER A 173 -10.66 -34.18 14.84
N PRO A 174 -11.48 -35.24 14.80
CA PRO A 174 -11.07 -36.55 14.29
C PRO A 174 -10.69 -36.51 12.81
N ASP A 175 -9.70 -37.31 12.40
CA ASP A 175 -9.17 -37.34 11.04
C ASP A 175 -10.24 -37.69 9.99
N GLU A 176 -11.21 -38.55 10.33
CA GLU A 176 -12.28 -38.99 9.43
C GLU A 176 -13.41 -37.96 9.26
N GLN A 177 -13.42 -36.91 10.07
CA GLN A 177 -14.45 -35.88 10.01
C GLN A 177 -14.34 -35.07 8.70
N ILE A 178 -15.48 -34.72 8.11
CA ILE A 178 -15.54 -33.94 6.86
C ILE A 178 -15.38 -32.45 7.17
N LEU A 179 -14.53 -31.73 6.42
CA LEU A 179 -14.28 -30.30 6.59
C LEU A 179 -15.56 -29.46 6.56
N GLY A 180 -16.49 -29.79 5.66
CA GLY A 180 -17.79 -29.13 5.51
C GLY A 180 -18.60 -29.04 6.82
N GLN A 181 -18.40 -29.97 7.75
CA GLN A 181 -19.09 -29.97 9.06
C GLN A 181 -18.45 -29.01 10.07
N LEU A 182 -17.21 -28.59 9.83
CA LEU A 182 -16.45 -27.68 10.68
C LEU A 182 -16.56 -26.23 10.23
N VAL A 183 -17.08 -25.99 9.02
CA VAL A 183 -17.19 -24.67 8.39
C VAL A 183 -17.97 -23.71 9.28
N ASP A 184 -17.36 -22.57 9.56
CA ASP A 184 -18.05 -21.38 10.03
C ASP A 184 -18.40 -20.49 8.84
N SER A 185 -19.70 -20.39 8.56
CA SER A 185 -20.26 -19.56 7.48
C SER A 185 -20.65 -18.15 7.93
N ALA A 186 -20.43 -17.80 9.21
CA ALA A 186 -20.73 -16.46 9.71
C ALA A 186 -19.82 -15.41 9.07
N GLN A 187 -18.60 -15.81 8.72
CA GLN A 187 -17.59 -14.93 8.14
C GLN A 187 -17.85 -14.67 6.65
N GLN A 188 -18.19 -13.43 6.30
CA GLN A 188 -18.44 -13.05 4.91
C GLN A 188 -17.15 -12.61 4.19
N PRO A 189 -16.96 -13.02 2.92
CA PRO A 189 -15.82 -12.59 2.13
C PRO A 189 -15.93 -11.11 1.74
N LEU A 190 -14.81 -10.39 1.88
CA LEU A 190 -14.69 -9.01 1.43
C LEU A 190 -14.64 -8.94 -0.10
N ALA A 191 -15.29 -7.94 -0.69
CA ALA A 191 -15.11 -7.64 -2.11
C ALA A 191 -13.73 -7.02 -2.34
N ALA A 192 -13.02 -7.47 -3.37
CA ALA A 192 -11.70 -6.96 -3.72
C ALA A 192 -11.73 -5.45 -4.07
N GLU A 193 -12.84 -4.97 -4.64
CA GLU A 193 -13.07 -3.57 -4.99
C GLU A 193 -13.47 -2.70 -3.78
N MET A 194 -13.73 -3.30 -2.61
CA MET A 194 -14.09 -2.57 -1.40
C MET A 194 -12.94 -1.67 -0.97
N SER A 195 -13.25 -0.43 -0.59
CA SER A 195 -12.23 0.48 -0.05
C SER A 195 -11.75 0.01 1.32
N ILE A 196 -10.48 0.25 1.62
CA ILE A 196 -9.88 -0.14 2.90
C ILE A 196 -10.60 0.56 4.07
N GLN A 197 -11.03 1.81 3.87
CA GLN A 197 -11.79 2.59 4.84
C GLN A 197 -13.15 1.97 5.17
N MET A 198 -13.83 1.38 4.18
CA MET A 198 -15.08 0.65 4.43
C MET A 198 -14.80 -0.70 5.11
N ALA A 199 -13.76 -1.41 4.69
CA ALA A 199 -13.41 -2.71 5.24
C ALA A 199 -13.13 -2.67 6.76
N VAL A 200 -12.47 -1.62 7.25
CA VAL A 200 -12.16 -1.46 8.68
C VAL A 200 -13.38 -1.16 9.56
N ASN A 201 -14.50 -0.74 8.97
CA ASN A 201 -15.75 -0.45 9.69
C ASN A 201 -16.67 -1.68 9.84
N LEU A 202 -16.32 -2.82 9.21
CA LEU A 202 -17.12 -4.03 9.29
C LEU A 202 -16.93 -4.71 10.65
N SER A 203 -18.00 -5.27 11.21
CA SER A 203 -17.93 -6.05 12.46
C SER A 203 -16.99 -7.25 12.33
N ASP A 204 -17.04 -7.95 11.19
CA ASP A 204 -16.26 -9.16 10.91
C ASP A 204 -14.75 -8.89 10.99
N TRP A 205 -14.32 -7.67 10.67
CA TRP A 205 -12.94 -7.25 10.81
C TRP A 205 -12.44 -7.27 12.25
N HIS A 206 -13.32 -6.94 13.20
CA HIS A 206 -12.96 -6.92 14.61
C HIS A 206 -13.02 -8.32 15.24
N CYS A 207 -13.83 -9.22 14.67
CA CYS A 207 -14.02 -10.59 15.15
C CYS A 207 -12.96 -11.56 14.62
N TYR A 208 -12.49 -11.38 13.38
CA TYR A 208 -11.62 -12.37 12.71
C TYR A 208 -10.23 -11.80 12.38
N PRO A 209 -9.14 -12.56 12.60
CA PRO A 209 -7.78 -12.11 12.31
C PRO A 209 -7.44 -12.08 10.81
N VAL A 210 -8.16 -12.87 10.01
CA VAL A 210 -7.98 -13.00 8.57
C VAL A 210 -9.35 -13.09 7.92
N LEU A 211 -9.56 -12.41 6.79
CA LEU A 211 -10.81 -12.44 6.02
C LEU A 211 -10.54 -12.94 4.59
N PRO A 212 -11.45 -13.74 4.01
CA PRO A 212 -11.34 -14.14 2.62
C PRO A 212 -11.76 -12.97 1.71
N VAL A 213 -11.17 -12.92 0.52
CA VAL A 213 -11.42 -11.88 -0.48
C VAL A 213 -11.95 -12.53 -1.76
N ARG A 214 -13.00 -11.93 -2.32
CA ARG A 214 -13.63 -12.36 -3.57
C ARG A 214 -13.61 -11.26 -4.62
N ASN A 215 -13.61 -11.64 -5.89
CA ASN A 215 -13.86 -10.70 -6.99
C ASN A 215 -15.36 -10.39 -7.13
N SER A 216 -15.67 -9.49 -8.07
CA SER A 216 -17.04 -9.15 -8.48
C SER A 216 -17.90 -10.33 -8.94
N SER A 217 -17.33 -11.40 -9.49
CA SER A 217 -18.06 -12.63 -9.87
C SER A 217 -18.26 -13.63 -8.72
N GLY A 218 -17.82 -13.29 -7.51
CA GLY A 218 -17.95 -14.14 -6.33
C GLY A 218 -16.86 -15.20 -6.16
N VAL A 219 -15.86 -15.22 -7.05
CA VAL A 219 -14.74 -16.16 -7.02
C VAL A 219 -13.72 -15.72 -5.98
N TYR A 220 -13.27 -16.67 -5.16
CA TYR A 220 -12.21 -16.49 -4.18
C TYR A 220 -10.89 -16.13 -4.84
N LEU A 221 -10.23 -15.09 -4.33
CA LEU A 221 -8.94 -14.61 -4.82
C LEU A 221 -7.79 -14.90 -3.85
N GLY A 222 -8.06 -14.79 -2.55
CA GLY A 222 -7.02 -14.83 -1.53
C GLY A 222 -7.56 -14.37 -0.18
N THR A 223 -6.66 -14.13 0.78
CA THR A 223 -7.01 -13.63 2.11
C THR A 223 -6.41 -12.27 2.39
N VAL A 224 -6.93 -11.58 3.39
CA VAL A 224 -6.31 -10.37 3.94
C VAL A 224 -6.30 -10.44 5.46
N THR A 225 -5.16 -10.10 6.05
CA THR A 225 -4.98 -10.17 7.51
C THR A 225 -5.21 -8.83 8.18
N ARG A 226 -5.46 -8.91 9.49
CA ARG A 226 -5.73 -7.72 10.30
C ARG A 226 -4.59 -6.69 10.26
N SER A 227 -3.37 -7.19 10.36
CA SER A 227 -2.16 -6.38 10.34
C SER A 227 -1.98 -5.67 9.00
N VAL A 228 -2.27 -6.34 7.89
CA VAL A 228 -2.05 -5.81 6.54
C VAL A 228 -2.98 -4.64 6.24
N LEU A 229 -4.31 -4.72 6.49
CA LEU A 229 -5.15 -3.55 6.24
C LEU A 229 -4.88 -2.40 7.22
N ARG A 230 -4.42 -2.67 8.45
CA ARG A 230 -4.00 -1.60 9.37
C ARG A 230 -2.81 -0.84 8.80
N THR A 231 -1.78 -1.56 8.33
CA THR A 231 -0.64 -0.95 7.63
C THR A 231 -1.10 -0.21 6.37
N ALA A 232 -2.08 -0.75 5.65
CA ALA A 232 -2.63 -0.12 4.47
C ALA A 232 -3.37 1.19 4.79
N LEU A 233 -4.08 1.25 5.92
CA LEU A 233 -4.76 2.46 6.40
C LEU A 233 -3.75 3.54 6.81
N GLU A 234 -2.64 3.17 7.43
CA GLU A 234 -1.55 4.08 7.80
C GLU A 234 -0.85 4.64 6.54
N LYS A 235 -0.70 3.82 5.50
CA LYS A 235 -0.04 4.20 4.23
C LYS A 235 -0.95 4.91 3.25
N THR A 236 -2.26 4.67 3.30
CA THR A 236 -3.22 5.37 2.45
C THR A 236 -3.36 6.79 3.01
N PRO A 237 -2.92 7.84 2.30
CA PRO A 237 -3.16 9.19 2.77
C PRO A 237 -4.66 9.34 2.99
N SER A 238 -5.04 9.73 4.21
CA SER A 238 -6.43 10.01 4.51
C SER A 238 -6.90 11.03 3.49
N ALA A 239 -7.82 10.64 2.61
CA ALA A 239 -8.57 11.56 1.75
C ALA A 239 -9.45 12.54 2.57
N ASN A 240 -9.29 12.55 3.89
CA ASN A 240 -9.79 13.55 4.84
C ASN A 240 -8.71 14.59 5.19
N VAL A 241 -7.91 15.04 4.23
CA VAL A 241 -7.57 16.46 4.25
C VAL A 241 -8.72 17.14 3.55
N SER A 242 -9.52 17.90 4.30
CA SER A 242 -10.40 18.92 3.75
C SER A 242 -9.55 19.95 3.00
N LEU A 243 -9.05 19.56 1.82
CA LEU A 243 -8.40 20.44 0.86
C LEU A 243 -9.41 21.46 0.31
N GLY A 244 -10.70 21.09 0.34
CA GLY A 244 -11.82 21.98 0.04
C GLY A 244 -11.94 23.13 1.04
N ASP A 245 -11.99 22.88 2.35
CA ASP A 245 -12.17 23.98 3.32
C ASP A 245 -10.90 24.79 3.53
N SER A 246 -9.73 24.17 3.47
CA SER A 246 -8.46 24.88 3.71
C SER A 246 -8.13 25.85 2.57
N LEU A 247 -8.18 25.42 1.30
CA LEU A 247 -7.86 26.32 0.19
C LEU A 247 -8.90 27.42 0.03
N LEU A 248 -10.19 27.10 0.18
CA LEU A 248 -11.27 28.08 0.00
C LEU A 248 -11.29 29.09 1.16
N SER A 249 -10.99 28.67 2.40
CA SER A 249 -10.84 29.59 3.54
C SER A 249 -9.58 30.47 3.43
N HIS A 250 -8.46 29.93 2.95
CA HIS A 250 -7.26 30.71 2.69
C HIS A 250 -7.46 31.73 1.56
N LEU A 251 -8.13 31.35 0.47
CA LEU A 251 -8.48 32.27 -0.62
C LEU A 251 -9.49 33.34 -0.16
N ALA A 252 -10.49 32.98 0.64
CA ALA A 252 -11.44 33.94 1.21
C ALA A 252 -10.74 34.95 2.13
N ARG A 253 -9.84 34.48 3.00
CA ARG A 253 -9.02 35.38 3.84
C ARG A 253 -8.13 36.28 3.01
N ALA A 254 -7.49 35.76 1.96
CA ALA A 254 -6.65 36.56 1.07
C ALA A 254 -7.47 37.65 0.36
N MET A 255 -8.68 37.35 -0.11
CA MET A 255 -9.58 38.32 -0.73
C MET A 255 -10.07 39.41 0.25
N ILE A 256 -10.37 39.07 1.49
CA ILE A 256 -10.79 40.05 2.50
C ILE A 256 -9.63 41.00 2.85
N VAL A 257 -8.41 40.46 3.00
CA VAL A 257 -7.21 41.27 3.29
C VAL A 257 -6.88 42.22 2.14
N THR A 258 -6.98 41.76 0.89
CA THR A 258 -6.75 42.65 -0.27
C THR A 258 -7.84 43.70 -0.41
N ALA A 259 -9.11 43.34 -0.21
CA ALA A 259 -10.22 44.31 -0.26
C ALA A 259 -10.09 45.39 0.83
N THR A 260 -9.79 45.00 2.07
CA THR A 260 -9.58 45.95 3.17
C THR A 260 -8.33 46.83 2.97
N GLY A 261 -7.24 46.27 2.45
CA GLY A 261 -6.04 47.03 2.09
C GLY A 261 -6.29 48.06 0.99
N MET A 262 -7.10 47.73 -0.02
CA MET A 262 -7.49 48.67 -1.08
C MET A 262 -8.41 49.79 -0.58
N VAL A 263 -9.30 49.50 0.38
CA VAL A 263 -10.17 50.52 1.00
C VAL A 263 -9.38 51.49 1.88
N GLN A 264 -8.30 51.03 2.53
CA GLN A 264 -7.42 51.89 3.33
C GLN A 264 -6.44 52.73 2.49
N MET A 265 -6.20 52.37 1.22
CA MET A 265 -5.38 53.16 0.29
C MET A 265 -6.19 54.16 -0.54
N ALA A 266 -7.50 54.31 -0.31
CA ALA A 266 -8.26 55.40 -0.89
C ALA A 266 -7.85 56.72 -0.19
N PRO A 267 -7.28 57.71 -0.90
CA PRO A 267 -6.89 58.97 -0.28
C PRO A 267 -8.15 59.72 0.16
N GLY A 268 -8.38 59.76 1.48
CA GLY A 268 -9.36 60.65 2.09
C GLY A 268 -8.93 62.10 1.87
N SER A 269 -9.74 62.84 1.13
CA SER A 269 -9.70 64.29 1.04
C SER A 269 -9.93 64.89 2.42
N HIS A 270 -8.85 65.30 3.07
CA HIS A 270 -8.92 66.09 4.29
C HIS A 270 -9.44 67.50 3.97
N ALA A 271 -10.57 67.81 4.60
CA ALA A 271 -11.17 69.12 4.71
C ALA A 271 -10.23 70.15 5.37
N SER A 272 -10.39 71.43 5.05
CA SER A 272 -10.56 72.47 6.07
C SER A 272 -10.89 73.84 5.47
N TRP A 273 -11.91 74.43 6.05
CA TRP A 273 -12.27 75.84 5.98
C TRP A 273 -11.18 76.72 6.59
N LEU A 274 -10.93 77.90 6.01
CA LEU A 274 -11.01 79.18 6.73
C LEU A 274 -11.04 80.36 5.76
N ALA A 275 -11.96 81.26 6.07
CA ALA A 275 -12.43 82.34 5.24
C ALA A 275 -11.56 83.61 5.31
N ASP A 276 -11.88 84.49 4.37
CA ASP A 276 -11.97 85.95 4.56
C ASP A 276 -10.67 86.76 4.41
N LYS A 277 -10.54 87.48 3.29
CA LYS A 277 -10.87 88.92 3.21
C LYS A 277 -10.36 89.56 1.91
N GLY A 278 -11.29 90.26 1.24
CA GLY A 278 -11.08 91.63 0.80
C GLY A 278 -10.31 91.86 -0.51
N GLY A 279 -10.92 92.67 -1.39
CA GLY A 279 -10.15 93.44 -2.36
C GLY A 279 -10.74 93.48 -3.76
N SER A 280 -11.77 94.30 -3.94
CA SER A 280 -12.15 94.92 -5.22
C SER A 280 -10.97 95.56 -5.95
N TYR A 281 -10.86 95.41 -7.28
CA TYR A 281 -11.18 96.49 -8.24
C TYR A 281 -11.03 96.01 -9.70
N HIS A 282 -11.86 96.61 -10.56
CA HIS A 282 -11.84 96.58 -12.02
C HIS A 282 -10.70 97.44 -12.59
N ASP A 283 -10.29 97.11 -13.83
CA ASP A 283 -9.90 97.96 -14.98
C ASP A 283 -9.42 96.94 -16.04
N ASP A 284 -9.91 96.81 -17.28
CA ASP A 284 -10.74 97.61 -18.19
C ASP A 284 -11.77 96.70 -18.92
#